data_AF-A0A543G8K6-F1
#
_entry.id   AF-A0A543G8K6-F1
#
_cell.length_a   1.000
_cell.length_b   1.000
_cell.length_c   1.000
_cell.angle_alpha   90.00
_cell.angle_beta   90.00
_cell.angle_gamma   90.00
#
_symmetry.space_group_name_H-M   'P 1'
#
loop_
_entity.id
_entity.type
_entity.pdbx_description
1 polymer ?
#
loop_
_entity_poly.entity_id
_entity_poly.type
_entity_poly.pdbx_seq_one_letter_code
_entity_poly.pdbx_strand_id
1 'polypeptide(L)'
;MKIYQTDLLENTYILDEATSLHQAKFLDNTTFKTIENQLETLKRSRNLLIRLWFFILGCLMFASAFGFFSLFAIDNQFVLKIMLFFYTIIGFFATEMYKKTNVFGNGLDDALVFCSLMVSMVFFEMVFFTNFIYETTAFLLTLSVI
;
A
#
# COMPACT_ATOMS: atom_id res chain seq x y z
N MET A 1 -3.78 -6.92 15.76
CA MET A 1 -4.10 -5.98 14.67
C MET A 1 -5.28 -6.54 13.89
N LYS A 2 -6.50 -5.98 14.03
CA LYS A 2 -7.65 -6.34 13.18
C LYS A 2 -7.72 -5.29 12.07
N ILE A 3 -7.50 -5.73 10.84
CA ILE A 3 -7.16 -4.85 9.71
C ILE A 3 -8.44 -4.33 9.01
N TYR A 4 -9.56 -5.03 9.12
CA TYR A 4 -10.89 -4.62 8.66
C TYR A 4 -11.99 -5.17 9.59
N GLN A 5 -13.19 -4.58 9.54
CA GLN A 5 -14.40 -5.24 10.07
C GLN A 5 -14.63 -6.50 9.23
N THR A 6 -14.65 -7.66 9.88
CA THR A 6 -14.79 -8.98 9.23
C THR A 6 -16.02 -9.04 8.35
N ASP A 7 -17.10 -8.44 8.83
CA ASP A 7 -18.42 -8.51 8.23
C ASP A 7 -18.47 -7.71 6.91
N LEU A 8 -17.83 -6.53 6.87
CA LEU A 8 -17.70 -5.73 5.64
C LEU A 8 -16.81 -6.40 4.60
N LEU A 9 -15.74 -7.09 5.04
CA LEU A 9 -14.84 -7.80 4.15
C LEU A 9 -15.53 -9.04 3.56
N GLU A 10 -16.24 -9.81 4.38
CA GLU A 10 -17.02 -10.96 3.94
C GLU A 10 -18.12 -10.55 2.95
N ASN A 11 -18.84 -9.47 3.24
CA ASN A 11 -19.82 -8.90 2.31
C ASN A 11 -19.20 -8.53 0.95
N THR A 12 -17.97 -8.01 0.93
CA THR A 12 -17.30 -7.70 -0.34
C THR A 12 -16.98 -8.94 -1.17
N TYR A 13 -16.59 -10.03 -0.52
CA TYR A 13 -16.34 -11.30 -1.20
C TYR A 13 -17.64 -11.92 -1.74
N ILE A 14 -18.72 -11.88 -0.96
CA ILE A 14 -20.04 -12.35 -1.39
C ILE A 14 -20.53 -11.57 -2.62
N LEU A 15 -20.32 -10.26 -2.64
CA LEU A 15 -20.69 -9.43 -3.79
C LEU A 15 -19.83 -9.73 -5.03
N ASP A 16 -18.53 -9.99 -4.86
CA ASP A 16 -17.64 -10.38 -5.94
C ASP A 16 -18.04 -11.73 -6.54
N GLU A 17 -18.40 -12.70 -5.70
CA GLU A 17 -18.88 -14.02 -6.15
C GLU A 17 -20.23 -13.91 -6.86
N ALA A 18 -21.20 -13.16 -6.30
CA ALA A 18 -22.48 -12.87 -6.94
C ALA A 18 -22.30 -12.16 -8.30
N THR A 19 -21.30 -11.28 -8.43
CA THR A 19 -20.97 -10.64 -9.71
C THR A 19 -20.45 -11.64 -10.72
N SER A 20 -19.59 -12.58 -10.30
CA SER A 20 -19.09 -13.64 -11.19
C SER A 20 -20.21 -14.57 -11.68
N LEU A 21 -21.15 -14.93 -10.80
CA LEU A 21 -22.31 -15.76 -11.12
C LEU A 21 -23.30 -15.05 -12.05
N HIS A 22 -23.47 -13.74 -11.86
CA HIS A 22 -24.26 -12.89 -12.76
C HIS A 22 -23.63 -12.79 -14.16
N GLN A 23 -22.32 -12.55 -14.25
CA GLN A 23 -21.60 -12.52 -15.54
C GLN A 23 -21.66 -13.87 -16.27
N ALA A 24 -21.65 -14.96 -15.52
CA ALA A 24 -21.84 -16.32 -16.04
C ALA A 24 -23.31 -16.69 -16.34
N LYS A 25 -24.25 -15.75 -16.18
CA LYS A 25 -25.71 -15.91 -16.41
C LYS A 25 -26.39 -16.96 -15.51
N PHE A 26 -25.76 -17.35 -14.40
CA PHE A 26 -26.38 -18.22 -13.39
C PHE A 26 -27.33 -17.45 -12.47
N LEU A 27 -27.19 -16.13 -12.39
CA LEU A 27 -27.99 -15.27 -11.54
C LEU A 27 -28.84 -14.28 -12.37
N ASP A 28 -30.12 -14.14 -12.02
CA ASP A 28 -30.99 -13.14 -12.64
C ASP A 28 -30.68 -11.71 -12.16
N ASN A 29 -30.95 -10.72 -13.01
CA ASN A 29 -30.71 -9.30 -12.74
C ASN A 29 -31.46 -8.80 -11.49
N THR A 30 -32.63 -9.38 -11.21
CA THR A 30 -33.45 -9.00 -10.05
C THR A 30 -32.79 -9.45 -8.75
N THR A 31 -32.35 -10.71 -8.69
CA THR A 31 -31.67 -11.30 -7.52
C THR A 31 -30.31 -10.65 -7.27
N PHE A 32 -29.56 -10.33 -8.33
CA PHE A 32 -28.29 -9.62 -8.23
C PHE A 32 -28.45 -8.24 -7.57
N LYS A 33 -29.44 -7.44 -8.02
CA LYS A 33 -29.72 -6.11 -7.45
C LYS A 33 -30.19 -6.16 -6.00
N THR A 34 -30.86 -7.22 -5.58
CA THR A 34 -31.25 -7.40 -4.18
C THR A 34 -30.02 -7.62 -3.29
N ILE A 35 -29.06 -8.43 -3.74
CA ILE A 35 -27.80 -8.69 -3.02
C ILE A 35 -26.96 -7.41 -2.97
N GLU A 36 -26.84 -6.68 -4.08
CA GLU A 36 -26.08 -5.43 -4.15
C GLU A 36 -26.62 -4.34 -3.21
N ASN A 37 -27.94 -4.24 -3.05
CA ASN A 37 -28.57 -3.23 -2.19
C ASN A 37 -28.60 -3.60 -0.70
N GLN A 38 -28.47 -4.88 -0.35
CA GLN A 38 -28.55 -5.36 1.04
C GLN A 38 -27.18 -5.45 1.72
N LEU A 39 -26.09 -5.59 0.97
CA LEU A 39 -24.75 -5.75 1.53
C LEU A 39 -24.00 -4.41 1.55
N GLU A 40 -23.71 -3.89 2.74
CA GLU A 40 -22.69 -2.86 2.90
C GLU A 40 -21.30 -3.45 2.59
N THR A 41 -20.62 -2.88 1.59
CA THR A 41 -19.34 -3.36 1.10
C THR A 41 -18.27 -2.27 1.14
N LEU A 42 -17.00 -2.69 1.27
CA LEU A 42 -15.83 -1.83 1.10
C LEU A 42 -15.73 -1.36 -0.35
N LYS A 43 -15.34 -0.10 -0.55
CA LYS A 43 -15.09 0.45 -1.89
C LYS A 43 -13.84 -0.19 -2.47
N ARG A 44 -14.02 -1.07 -3.47
CA ARG A 44 -12.94 -1.80 -4.15
C ARG A 44 -12.94 -1.50 -5.65
N SER A 45 -11.75 -1.25 -6.19
CA SER A 45 -11.55 -1.19 -7.64
C SER A 45 -11.36 -2.61 -8.19
N ARG A 46 -12.31 -3.09 -9.01
CA ARG A 46 -12.21 -4.39 -9.69
C ARG A 46 -11.26 -4.37 -10.89
N ASN A 47 -10.90 -3.19 -11.39
CA ASN A 47 -10.07 -3.07 -12.58
C ASN A 47 -8.58 -3.14 -12.21
N LEU A 48 -7.92 -4.20 -12.65
CA LEU A 48 -6.50 -4.48 -12.36
C LEU A 48 -5.59 -3.37 -12.89
N LEU A 49 -5.91 -2.76 -14.03
CA LEU A 49 -5.12 -1.66 -14.60
C LEU A 49 -5.17 -0.43 -13.68
N ILE A 50 -6.35 -0.08 -13.18
CA ILE A 50 -6.53 1.07 -12.27
C ILE A 50 -5.79 0.83 -10.96
N ARG A 51 -5.86 -0.41 -10.44
CA ARG A 51 -5.12 -0.80 -9.24
C ARG A 51 -3.60 -0.68 -9.44
N LEU A 52 -3.10 -1.07 -10.61
CA LEU A 52 -1.68 -0.94 -10.94
C LEU A 52 -1.25 0.54 -11.05
N TRP A 53 -2.07 1.39 -11.67
CA TRP A 53 -1.80 2.83 -11.74
C TRP A 53 -1.74 3.49 -10.37
N PHE A 54 -2.71 3.19 -9.49
CA PHE A 54 -2.68 3.69 -8.12
C PHE A 54 -1.53 3.13 -7.30
N PHE A 55 -1.12 1.89 -7.56
CA PHE A 55 0.07 1.31 -6.95
C PHE A 55 1.34 2.07 -7.35
N ILE A 56 1.57 2.25 -8.65
CA ILE A 56 2.73 2.99 -9.17
C ILE A 56 2.73 4.43 -8.65
N LEU A 57 1.57 5.09 -8.66
CA LEU A 57 1.41 6.45 -8.14
C LEU A 57 1.74 6.52 -6.64
N GLY A 58 1.29 5.53 -5.86
CA GLY A 58 1.61 5.43 -4.44
C GLY A 58 3.10 5.29 -4.19
N CYS A 59 3.77 4.41 -4.94
CA CYS A 59 5.22 4.25 -4.88
C CYS A 59 5.96 5.54 -5.21
N LEU A 60 5.55 6.26 -6.27
CA LEU A 60 6.16 7.53 -6.68
C LEU A 60 5.99 8.62 -5.61
N MET A 61 4.80 8.71 -5.02
CA MET A 61 4.52 9.69 -3.95
C MET A 61 5.37 9.41 -2.71
N PHE A 62 5.52 8.14 -2.34
CA PHE A 62 6.35 7.74 -1.21
C PHE A 62 7.84 7.96 -1.51
N ALA A 63 8.32 7.56 -2.68
CA ALA A 63 9.71 7.72 -3.09
C ALA A 63 10.12 9.20 -3.19
N SER A 64 9.27 10.07 -3.76
CA SER A 64 9.53 11.51 -3.84
C SER A 64 9.60 12.18 -2.46
N ALA A 65 8.67 11.86 -1.56
CA ALA A 65 8.70 12.37 -0.20
C ALA A 65 9.96 11.92 0.54
N PHE A 66 10.31 10.63 0.46
CA PHE A 66 11.52 10.08 1.04
C PHE A 66 12.79 10.74 0.47
N GLY A 67 12.88 10.82 -0.86
CA GLY A 67 13.98 11.44 -1.58
C GLY A 67 14.21 12.89 -1.14
N PHE A 68 13.14 13.69 -1.02
CA PHE A 68 13.22 15.06 -0.53
C PHE A 68 13.78 15.14 0.90
N PHE A 69 13.28 14.31 1.84
CA PHE A 69 13.80 14.29 3.21
C PHE A 69 15.23 13.78 3.30
N SER A 70 15.63 12.86 2.43
CA SER A 70 16.97 12.28 2.41
C SER A 70 18.06 13.32 2.11
N LEU A 71 17.74 14.38 1.37
CA LEU A 71 18.68 15.46 1.06
C LEU A 71 19.21 16.16 2.32
N PHE A 72 18.39 16.26 3.37
CA PHE A 72 18.80 16.86 4.64
C PHE A 72 19.74 15.96 5.46
N ALA A 73 19.85 14.68 5.09
CA ALA A 73 20.64 13.67 5.80
C ALA A 73 21.85 13.16 4.99
N ILE A 74 22.11 13.72 3.80
CA ILE A 74 23.08 13.19 2.83
C ILE A 74 24.50 13.09 3.41
N ASP A 75 24.89 14.06 4.24
CA ASP A 75 26.23 14.14 4.82
C ASP A 75 26.35 13.47 6.19
N ASN A 76 25.25 12.95 6.75
CA ASN A 76 25.24 12.41 8.11
C ASN A 76 24.48 11.07 8.20
N GLN A 77 25.26 9.99 8.20
CA GLN A 77 24.74 8.62 8.31
C GLN A 77 23.92 8.37 9.58
N PHE A 78 24.25 9.03 10.70
CA PHE A 78 23.48 8.87 11.93
C PHE A 78 22.10 9.51 11.82
N VAL A 79 22.02 10.70 11.21
CA VAL A 79 20.75 11.38 10.93
C VAL A 79 19.90 10.58 9.94
N LEU A 80 20.53 10.01 8.90
CA LEU A 80 19.86 9.15 7.92
C LEU A 80 19.22 7.92 8.58
N LYS A 81 19.92 7.25 9.50
CA LYS A 81 19.38 6.10 10.26
C LYS A 81 18.15 6.48 11.09
N ILE A 82 18.21 7.62 11.78
CA ILE A 82 17.08 8.13 12.57
C ILE A 82 15.90 8.47 11.66
N MET A 83 16.14 9.12 10.52
CA MET A 83 15.09 9.44 9.56
C MET A 83 14.43 8.19 8.99
N LEU A 84 15.20 7.18 8.57
CA LEU A 84 14.69 5.91 8.07
C LEU A 84 13.79 5.20 9.09
N PHE A 85 14.18 5.24 10.37
CA PHE A 85 13.37 4.67 11.45
C PHE A 85 12.00 5.36 11.58
N PHE A 86 11.98 6.70 11.67
CA PHE A 86 10.73 7.44 11.73
C PHE A 86 9.88 7.28 10.47
N TYR A 87 10.51 7.24 9.30
CA TYR A 87 9.82 7.08 8.03
C TYR A 87 9.13 5.72 7.91
N THR A 88 9.75 4.67 8.44
CA THR A 88 9.14 3.34 8.55
C THR A 88 7.87 3.38 9.41
N ILE A 89 7.93 4.03 10.57
CA ILE A 89 6.78 4.17 11.48
C ILE A 89 5.66 4.98 10.80
N ILE A 90 6.00 6.10 10.17
CA ILE A 90 5.04 6.95 9.46
C ILE A 90 4.37 6.19 8.32
N GLY A 91 5.11 5.37 7.57
CA GLY A 91 4.57 4.56 6.47
C GLY A 91 3.53 3.53 6.94
N PHE A 92 3.82 2.81 8.03
CA PHE A 92 2.86 1.88 8.63
C PHE A 92 1.66 2.62 9.23
N PHE A 93 1.87 3.77 9.88
CA PHE A 93 0.78 4.58 10.42
C PHE A 93 -0.11 5.16 9.31
N ALA A 94 0.47 5.65 8.22
CA ALA A 94 -0.25 6.12 7.05
C ALA A 94 -1.11 5.01 6.43
N THR A 95 -0.58 3.78 6.38
CA THR A 95 -1.35 2.61 5.96
C THR A 95 -2.56 2.38 6.87
N GLU A 96 -2.39 2.46 8.19
CA GLU A 96 -3.47 2.26 9.14
C GLU A 96 -4.55 3.35 9.03
N MET A 97 -4.14 4.62 8.90
CA MET A 97 -5.08 5.71 8.69
C MET A 97 -5.85 5.56 7.37
N TYR A 98 -5.15 5.16 6.30
CA TYR A 98 -5.78 4.95 5.00
C TYR A 98 -6.84 3.84 5.06
N LYS A 99 -6.60 2.77 5.82
CA LYS A 99 -7.57 1.67 5.98
C LYS A 99 -8.84 2.06 6.73
N LYS A 100 -8.80 3.06 7.62
CA LYS A 100 -10.00 3.60 8.30
C LYS A 100 -10.97 4.29 7.34
N THR A 101 -10.58 4.54 6.10
CA THR A 101 -11.45 5.16 5.07
C THR A 101 -12.38 4.17 4.36
N ASN A 102 -12.42 2.89 4.77
CA ASN A 102 -13.21 1.81 4.14
C ASN A 102 -12.93 1.59 2.64
N VAL A 103 -11.77 2.05 2.16
CA VAL A 103 -11.25 1.77 0.82
C VAL A 103 -10.37 0.52 0.90
N PHE A 104 -10.68 -0.49 0.09
CA PHE A 104 -9.99 -1.77 0.11
C PHE A 104 -9.51 -2.14 -1.29
N GLY A 105 -8.22 -2.52 -1.42
CA GLY A 105 -7.70 -3.09 -2.65
C GLY A 105 -7.74 -2.14 -3.84
N ASN A 106 -7.53 -0.84 -3.61
CA ASN A 106 -7.40 0.15 -4.67
C ASN A 106 -5.96 0.25 -5.20
N GLY A 107 -4.98 -0.41 -4.54
CA GLY A 107 -3.58 -0.49 -4.97
C GLY A 107 -2.68 0.51 -4.25
N LEU A 108 -3.24 1.63 -3.76
CA LEU A 108 -2.51 2.59 -2.94
C LEU A 108 -2.18 2.03 -1.54
N ASP A 109 -3.08 1.23 -0.98
CA ASP A 109 -2.88 0.47 0.26
C ASP A 109 -1.74 -0.54 0.13
N ASP A 110 -1.70 -1.27 -0.99
CA ASP A 110 -0.63 -2.21 -1.31
C ASP A 110 0.72 -1.49 -1.48
N ALA A 111 0.73 -0.33 -2.14
CA ALA A 111 1.94 0.48 -2.34
C ALA A 111 2.52 0.99 -1.02
N LEU A 112 1.70 1.54 -0.13
CA LEU A 112 2.16 2.04 1.17
C LEU A 112 2.79 0.93 2.03
N VAL A 113 2.19 -0.26 2.06
CA VAL A 113 2.77 -1.42 2.76
C VAL A 113 4.08 -1.83 2.12
N PHE A 114 4.11 -1.98 0.79
CA PHE A 114 5.30 -2.40 0.05
C PHE A 114 6.47 -1.43 0.28
N CYS A 115 6.24 -0.13 0.14
CA CYS A 115 7.26 0.89 0.33
C CYS A 115 7.73 0.99 1.79
N SER A 116 6.82 0.84 2.77
CA SER A 116 7.19 0.81 4.19
C SER A 116 8.08 -0.39 4.52
N LEU A 117 7.81 -1.56 3.93
CA LEU A 117 8.65 -2.75 4.07
C LEU A 117 10.04 -2.55 3.45
N MET A 118 10.11 -1.96 2.24
CA MET A 118 11.38 -1.64 1.59
C MET A 118 12.24 -0.73 2.46
N VAL A 119 11.69 0.37 2.98
CA VAL A 119 12.42 1.28 3.88
C VAL A 119 12.86 0.57 5.16
N SER A 120 12.01 -0.30 5.72
CA SER A 120 12.37 -1.08 6.91
C SER A 120 13.54 -2.03 6.66
N MET A 121 13.62 -2.65 5.47
CA MET A 121 14.75 -3.52 5.09
C MET A 121 16.04 -2.71 4.99
N VAL A 122 15.99 -1.54 4.37
CA VAL A 122 17.15 -0.62 4.25
C VAL A 122 17.63 -0.17 5.61
N PHE A 123 16.71 0.20 6.51
CA PHE A 123 17.05 0.56 7.88
C PHE A 123 17.76 -0.59 8.60
N PHE A 124 17.22 -1.81 8.50
CA PHE A 124 17.82 -3.00 9.09
C PHE A 124 19.23 -3.23 8.55
N GLU A 125 19.42 -3.10 7.23
CA GLU A 125 20.72 -3.25 6.60
C GLU A 125 21.73 -2.23 7.13
N MET A 126 21.38 -0.94 7.18
CA MET A 126 22.26 0.12 7.68
C MET A 126 22.62 -0.02 9.17
N VAL A 127 21.76 -0.67 9.97
CA VAL A 127 22.01 -0.88 11.40
C VAL A 127 22.91 -2.08 11.63
N PHE A 128 22.68 -3.20 10.92
CA PHE A 128 23.34 -4.48 11.20
C PHE A 128 24.54 -4.80 10.29
N PHE A 129 24.59 -4.26 9.07
CA PHE A 129 25.65 -4.52 8.10
C PHE A 129 26.42 -3.23 7.78
N THR A 130 27.45 -2.94 8.56
CA THR A 130 28.25 -1.70 8.49
C THR A 130 29.18 -1.59 7.27
N ASN A 131 29.31 -2.61 6.42
CA ASN A 131 30.31 -2.64 5.33
C ASN A 131 29.74 -2.59 3.89
N PHE A 132 28.43 -2.44 3.71
CA PHE A 132 27.80 -2.46 2.37
C PHE A 132 27.23 -1.09 1.95
N ILE A 133 27.89 -0.01 2.40
CA ILE A 133 27.32 1.35 2.44
C ILE A 133 27.18 2.01 1.05
N TYR A 134 27.96 1.59 0.05
CA TYR A 134 28.05 2.32 -1.23
C TYR A 134 27.14 1.79 -2.34
N GLU A 135 26.76 0.51 -2.35
CA GLU A 135 25.89 -0.02 -3.42
C GLU A 135 24.39 0.20 -3.11
N THR A 136 23.95 0.06 -1.86
CA THR A 136 22.51 0.13 -1.53
C THR A 136 21.99 1.55 -1.38
N THR A 137 22.81 2.50 -0.93
CA THR A 137 22.46 3.93 -0.94
C THR A 137 22.36 4.48 -2.36
N ALA A 138 23.24 4.05 -3.27
CA ALA A 138 23.19 4.41 -4.69
C ALA A 138 21.95 3.82 -5.37
N PHE A 139 21.61 2.56 -5.09
CA PHE A 139 20.40 1.91 -5.63
C PHE A 139 19.10 2.62 -5.20
N LEU A 140 19.02 3.05 -3.94
CA LEU A 140 17.84 3.75 -3.40
C LEU A 140 17.73 5.19 -3.91
N LEU A 141 18.85 5.90 -4.08
CA LEU A 141 18.88 7.19 -4.75
C LEU A 141 18.42 7.06 -6.21
N THR A 142 18.83 6.02 -6.93
CA THR A 142 18.38 5.79 -8.32
C THR A 142 16.89 5.48 -8.43
N LEU A 143 16.30 4.81 -7.44
CA LEU A 143 14.85 4.56 -7.37
C LEU A 143 14.04 5.80 -6.99
N SER A 144 14.65 6.79 -6.34
CA SER A 144 14.00 8.06 -5.99
C SER A 144 13.93 9.07 -7.15
N VAL A 145 14.58 8.76 -8.29
CA VAL A 145 14.69 9.61 -9.49
C VAL A 145 13.80 9.13 -10.64
N ILE A 146 13.13 7.98 -10.50
CA ILE A 146 12.09 7.50 -11.45
C ILE A 146 10.72 7.97 -10.96
#